data_AF-A4YU05-F1
#
_entry.id   AF-A4YU05-F1
#
_cell.length_a   1.000
_cell.length_b   1.000
_cell.length_c   1.000
_cell.angle_alpha   90.00
_cell.angle_beta   90.00
_cell.angle_gamma   90.00
#
_symmetry.space_group_name_H-M   'P 1'
#
loop_
_entity.id
_entity.type
_entity.pdbx_description
1 polymer ?
#
loop_
_entity_poly.entity_id
_entity_poly.type
_entity_poly.pdbx_seq_one_letter_code
_entity_poly.pdbx_strand_id
1 'polypeptide(L)' 'MSYKVHTDHLRLLELSPFERRLRGGWRWGTKRISDAVVARLVDSRRAEIRGDRVIAVAAPTTTGGAMVP' A
#
# COMPACT_ATOMS: atom_id res chain seq x y z
N MET A 1 8.45 25.44 -14.46
CA MET A 1 7.97 25.20 -13.08
C MET A 1 6.84 24.17 -13.14
N SER A 2 7.06 22.94 -12.70
CA SER A 2 5.99 21.96 -12.52
C SER A 2 6.37 21.03 -11.37
N TYR A 3 5.69 21.22 -10.25
CA TYR A 3 5.90 20.52 -8.99
C TYR A 3 5.57 19.04 -9.22
N LYS A 4 6.60 18.22 -9.49
CA LYS A 4 6.49 16.77 -9.48
C LYS A 4 6.29 16.35 -8.03
N VAL A 5 5.06 16.45 -7.53
CA VAL A 5 4.65 15.71 -6.33
C VAL A 5 4.63 14.24 -6.74
N HIS A 6 5.80 13.62 -6.82
CA HIS A 6 5.91 12.16 -6.76
C HIS A 6 5.43 11.79 -5.37
N THR A 7 4.12 11.60 -5.25
CA THR A 7 3.53 11.14 -4.01
C THR A 7 4.04 9.72 -3.82
N ASP A 8 4.86 9.56 -2.78
CA ASP A 8 5.46 8.30 -2.37
C ASP A 8 4.38 7.42 -1.73
N HIS A 9 3.47 6.91 -2.57
CA HIS A 9 2.33 6.09 -2.14
C HIS A 9 2.78 4.78 -1.49
N LEU A 10 4.02 4.34 -1.74
CA LEU A 10 4.62 3.21 -1.06
C LEU A 10 4.89 3.51 0.41
N ARG A 11 5.53 4.65 0.71
CA ARG A 11 5.71 5.09 2.10
C ARG A 11 4.40 5.20 2.86
N LEU A 12 3.33 5.65 2.20
CA LEU A 12 2.01 5.68 2.84
C LEU A 12 1.51 4.28 3.20
N LEU A 13 1.74 3.31 2.32
CA LEU A 13 1.34 1.93 2.50
C LEU A 13 2.19 1.20 3.55
N GLU A 14 3.47 1.55 3.67
CA GLU A 14 4.36 1.09 4.75
C GLU A 14 3.90 1.62 6.11
N LEU A 15 3.32 2.82 6.17
CA LEU A 15 2.79 3.41 7.40
C LEU A 15 1.41 2.86 7.77
N SER A 16 0.53 2.69 6.78
CA SER A 16 -0.82 2.17 7.03
C SER A 16 -1.47 1.58 5.76
N PRO A 17 -2.25 0.50 5.87
CA PRO A 17 -3.01 -0.06 4.76
C PRO A 17 -3.94 0.96 4.09
N PHE A 18 -4.17 0.81 2.78
CA PHE A 18 -5.27 1.53 2.14
C PHE A 18 -6.57 0.77 2.37
N GLU A 19 -7.63 1.50 2.68
CA GLU A 19 -8.96 0.94 2.88
C GLU A 19 -9.84 1.22 1.66
N ARG A 20 -10.72 0.27 1.36
CA ARG A 20 -11.78 0.46 0.37
C ARG A 20 -12.89 1.31 0.97
N ARG A 21 -13.36 2.29 0.21
CA ARG A 21 -14.55 3.08 0.60
C ARG A 21 -15.83 2.30 0.27
N LEU A 22 -16.86 2.49 1.09
CA LEU A 22 -18.22 1.94 0.88
C LEU A 22 -18.84 2.33 -0.48
N ARG A 23 -18.46 3.48 -1.05
CA ARG A 23 -18.92 3.95 -2.37
C ARG A 23 -17.94 3.67 -3.51
N GLY A 24 -16.99 2.75 -3.29
CA GLY A 24 -15.92 2.45 -4.23
C GLY A 24 -14.73 3.41 -4.15
N GLY A 25 -13.59 2.93 -4.65
CA GLY A 25 -12.30 3.61 -4.59
C GLY A 25 -11.54 3.36 -3.29
N TRP A 26 -10.29 3.81 -3.28
CA TRP A 26 -9.34 3.57 -2.19
C TRP A 26 -9.12 4.84 -1.37
N ARG A 27 -8.78 4.68 -0.10
CA ARG A 27 -8.37 5.78 0.77
C ARG A 27 -7.23 5.37 1.70
N TRP A 28 -6.45 6.35 2.12
CA TRP A 28 -5.49 6.25 3.21
C TRP A 28 -5.87 7.29 4.25
N GLY A 29 -6.41 6.86 5.39
CA GLY A 29 -7.03 7.77 6.35
C GLY A 29 -8.11 8.66 5.69
N THR A 30 -7.84 9.97 5.61
CA THR A 30 -8.73 10.95 4.95
C THR A 30 -8.39 11.21 3.47
N LYS A 31 -7.26 10.71 2.97
CA LYS A 31 -6.79 10.95 1.59
C LYS A 31 -7.39 9.95 0.62
N ARG A 32 -7.89 10.43 -0.52
CA ARG A 32 -8.36 9.57 -1.61
C ARG A 32 -7.18 9.02 -2.41
N ILE A 33 -7.20 7.72 -2.69
CA ILE A 33 -6.22 7.02 -3.52
C ILE A 33 -6.95 6.53 -4.77
N SER A 34 -6.37 6.82 -5.95
CA SER A 34 -6.92 6.39 -7.22
C SER A 34 -6.70 4.89 -7.44
N ASP A 35 -7.63 4.23 -8.13
CA ASP A 35 -7.51 2.85 -8.57
C ASP A 35 -6.22 2.60 -9.38
N ALA A 36 -5.85 3.53 -10.28
CA ALA A 36 -4.62 3.44 -11.06
C ALA A 36 -3.35 3.35 -10.20
N VAL A 37 -3.33 4.01 -9.03
CA VAL A 37 -2.19 3.92 -8.09
C VAL A 37 -2.13 2.53 -7.49
N VAL A 38 -3.27 2.00 -7.02
CA VAL A 38 -3.33 0.65 -6.46
C VAL A 38 -2.98 -0.40 -7.51
N ALA A 39 -3.53 -0.28 -8.72
CA ALA A 39 -3.22 -1.17 -9.83
C ALA A 39 -1.72 -1.20 -10.12
N ARG A 40 -1.05 -0.04 -10.18
CA ARG A 40 0.40 0.03 -10.37
C ARG A 40 1.19 -0.61 -9.24
N LEU A 41 0.78 -0.43 -7.99
CA LEU A 41 1.47 -1.00 -6.83
C LEU A 41 1.35 -2.53 -6.79
N VAL A 42 0.17 -3.04 -7.14
CA VAL A 42 -0.10 -4.48 -7.25
C VAL A 42 0.65 -5.08 -8.43
N ASP A 43 0.62 -4.44 -9.59
CA ASP A 43 1.35 -4.85 -10.79
C ASP A 43 2.87 -4.91 -10.54
N SER A 44 3.40 -3.91 -9.83
CA SER A 44 4.81 -3.88 -9.39
C SER A 44 5.12 -4.84 -8.24
N ARG A 45 4.16 -5.65 -7.78
CA ARG A 45 4.24 -6.57 -6.63
C ARG A 45 4.71 -5.94 -5.32
N ARG A 46 4.52 -4.63 -5.16
CA ARG A 46 4.87 -3.91 -3.94
C ARG A 46 3.70 -3.82 -2.96
N ALA A 47 2.49 -4.15 -3.42
CA ALA A 47 1.28 -4.16 -2.63
C ALA A 47 0.40 -5.35 -2.99
N GLU A 48 -0.42 -5.79 -2.05
CA GLU A 48 -1.40 -6.85 -2.26
C GLU A 48 -2.78 -6.38 -1.79
N ILE A 49 -3.82 -6.71 -2.55
CA ILE A 49 -5.21 -6.48 -2.14
C ILE A 49 -5.66 -7.68 -1.30
N ARG A 50 -5.98 -7.43 -0.02
CA ARG A 50 -6.54 -8.41 0.92
C ARG A 50 -7.95 -7.95 1.32
N GLY A 51 -8.96 -8.50 0.65
CA GLY A 51 -10.36 -8.13 0.84
C GLY A 51 -10.59 -6.65 0.54
N ASP A 52 -11.01 -5.89 1.55
CA ASP A 52 -11.27 -4.45 1.46
C ASP A 52 -10.05 -3.58 1.82
N ARG A 53 -8.84 -4.17 1.87
CA ARG A 53 -7.61 -3.43 2.19
C ARG A 53 -6.50 -3.71 1.19
N VAL A 54 -5.65 -2.71 0.97
CA VAL A 54 -4.36 -2.86 0.29
C VAL A 54 -3.29 -2.82 1.35
N ILE A 55 -2.42 -3.82 1.37
CA ILE A 55 -1.29 -3.90 2.30
C ILE A 55 0.03 -3.85 1.52
N ALA A 56 1.07 -3.30 2.14
CA ALA A 56 2.41 -3.38 1.58
C ALA A 56 2.86 -4.84 1.62
N VAL A 57 3.37 -5.32 0.49
CA VAL A 57 4.15 -6.55 0.50
C VAL A 57 5.50 -6.12 1.06
N ALA A 58 5.66 -6.24 2.38
CA ALA A 58 7.00 -6.15 2.96
C ALA A 58 7.83 -7.19 2.20
N ALA A 59 8.98 -6.75 1.65
CA ALA A 59 10.00 -7.71 1.24
C ALA A 59 10.13 -8.69 2.40
N PRO A 60 10.16 -10.02 2.17
CA PRO A 60 10.25 -10.98 3.25
C PRO A 60 11.47 -10.58 4.07
N THR A 61 11.23 -9.89 5.18
CA THR A 61 12.17 -9.87 6.27
C THR A 61 12.19 -11.33 6.63
N THR A 62 13.25 -12.02 6.22
CA THR A 62 13.67 -13.25 6.84
C THR A 62 13.88 -12.91 8.31
N THR A 63 12.80 -12.80 9.05
CA THR A 63 12.72 -13.04 10.48
C THR A 63 12.72 -14.57 10.63
N GLY A 64 13.77 -15.17 10.06
CA GLY A 64 14.29 -16.48 10.41
C GLY A 64 15.50 -16.22 11.29
N GLY A 65 15.25 -15.59 12.43
CA GLY A 65 16.26 -15.19 13.40
C GLY A 65 15.58 -15.02 14.74
N ALA A 66 15.86 -15.97 15.64
CA ALA A 66 15.32 -16.17 17.00
C ALA A 66 13.97 -16.93 17.05
N MET A 67 13.96 -18.27 17.22
CA MET A 67 14.20 -19.07 18.45
C MET A 67 12.95 -19.01 19.37
N VAL A 68 12.40 -20.08 19.98
CA VAL A 68 12.94 -21.08 20.94
C VAL A 68 11.79 -22.09 21.25
N PRO A 69 11.98 -23.24 21.95
CA PRO A 69 13.17 -24.02 22.28
C PRO A 69 13.31 -25.34 21.50
#